data_AF-A0A973ESP4-F1
#
_entry.id   AF-A0A973ESP4-F1
#
_cell.length_a   1.000
_cell.length_b   1.000
_cell.length_c   1.000
_cell.angle_alpha   90.00
_cell.angle_beta   90.00
_cell.angle_gamma   90.00
#
_symmetry.space_group_name_H-M   'P 1'
#
loop_
_entity.id
_entity.type
_entity.pdbx_description
1 polymer ?
#
loop_
_entity_poly.entity_id
_entity_poly.type
_entity_poly.pdbx_seq_one_letter_code
_entity_poly.pdbx_strand_id
1 'polypeptide(L)'
;MMLTEKIWKIAVALIIIMPLFVDMGCRKQAKCGCDGDVLFELDKEPASVYFSETNAYFSPNLNPYATYYFCNPEEMYPKMAEYKSGDLLLVSGRVFWECNYLYSSSNYSYQTYYKVYMIYVTEITSDLYGKK
;
A
#
# COMPACT_ATOMS: atom_id res chain seq x y z
N MET A 1 54.35 -8.41 -27.72
CA MET A 1 53.03 -8.53 -28.39
C MET A 1 52.32 -9.81 -27.94
N MET A 2 52.15 -10.02 -26.61
CA MET A 2 51.46 -11.20 -26.03
C MET A 2 50.53 -10.81 -24.88
N LEU A 3 50.68 -9.59 -24.32
CA LEU A 3 49.87 -9.09 -23.22
C LEU A 3 48.46 -8.67 -23.68
N THR A 4 48.36 -8.09 -24.87
CA THR A 4 47.11 -7.51 -25.42
C THR A 4 46.05 -8.56 -25.75
N GLU A 5 46.43 -9.73 -26.27
CA GLU A 5 45.47 -10.81 -26.55
C GLU A 5 44.88 -11.45 -25.28
N LYS A 6 45.69 -11.58 -24.21
CA LYS A 6 45.21 -12.12 -22.93
C LYS A 6 44.23 -11.17 -22.25
N ILE A 7 44.53 -9.86 -22.29
CA ILE A 7 43.65 -8.82 -21.75
C ILE A 7 42.31 -8.79 -22.50
N TRP A 8 42.34 -8.93 -23.83
CA TRP A 8 41.12 -8.98 -24.65
C TRP A 8 40.23 -10.17 -24.30
N LYS A 9 40.82 -11.36 -24.11
CA LYS A 9 40.07 -12.57 -23.72
C LYS A 9 39.45 -12.46 -22.33
N ILE A 10 40.14 -11.82 -21.38
CA ILE A 10 39.61 -11.57 -20.03
C ILE A 10 38.47 -10.53 -20.07
N ALA A 11 38.61 -9.47 -20.87
CA ALA A 11 37.58 -8.45 -21.02
C ALA A 11 36.30 -9.02 -21.66
N VAL A 12 36.44 -9.87 -22.68
CA VAL A 12 35.29 -10.55 -23.32
C VAL A 12 34.61 -11.51 -22.34
N ALA A 13 35.37 -12.25 -21.53
CA ALA A 13 34.80 -13.12 -20.50
C ALA A 13 34.00 -12.32 -19.44
N LEU A 14 34.50 -11.16 -19.01
CA LEU A 14 33.81 -10.30 -18.05
C LEU A 14 32.47 -9.76 -18.58
N ILE A 15 32.40 -9.40 -19.87
CA ILE A 15 31.16 -8.93 -20.50
C ILE A 15 30.10 -10.03 -20.56
N ILE A 16 30.50 -11.28 -20.79
CA ILE A 16 29.59 -12.43 -20.88
C ILE A 16 29.04 -12.83 -19.51
N ILE A 17 29.83 -12.68 -18.45
CA ILE A 17 29.43 -13.04 -17.07
C ILE A 17 28.67 -11.89 -16.39
N MET A 18 28.80 -10.65 -16.89
CA MET A 18 28.17 -9.45 -16.33
C MET A 18 26.64 -9.58 -16.10
N PRO A 19 25.83 -10.12 -17.03
CA PRO A 19 24.38 -10.23 -16.86
C PRO A 19 23.97 -11.13 -15.68
N LEU A 20 24.82 -12.10 -15.30
CA LEU A 20 24.55 -13.01 -14.18
C LEU A 20 24.57 -12.31 -12.82
N PHE A 21 25.16 -11.12 -12.73
CA PHE A 21 25.19 -10.32 -11.50
C PHE A 21 24.16 -9.19 -11.46
N VAL A 22 23.55 -8.84 -12.60
CA VAL A 22 22.56 -7.74 -12.67
C VAL A 22 21.16 -8.21 -12.26
N ASP A 23 20.90 -9.54 -12.28
CA ASP A 23 19.59 -10.12 -11.96
C ASP A 23 19.40 -10.50 -10.49
N MET A 24 20.40 -10.27 -9.62
CA MET A 24 20.20 -10.39 -8.17
C MET A 24 19.54 -9.13 -7.59
N GLY A 25 18.32 -8.85 -8.06
CA GLY A 25 17.19 -8.64 -7.16
C GLY A 25 17.22 -7.46 -6.20
N CYS A 26 17.89 -6.34 -6.51
CA CYS A 26 17.59 -5.09 -5.81
C CYS A 26 16.29 -4.47 -6.36
N ARG A 27 15.19 -5.24 -6.38
CA ARG A 27 13.86 -4.63 -6.37
C ARG A 27 13.82 -3.90 -5.03
N LYS A 28 13.83 -2.56 -5.04
CA LYS A 28 13.42 -1.78 -3.86
C LYS A 28 12.14 -2.43 -3.37
N GLN A 29 12.20 -3.17 -2.27
CA GLN A 29 10.99 -3.66 -1.63
C GLN A 29 10.22 -2.41 -1.25
N ALA A 30 9.03 -2.23 -1.83
CA ALA A 30 8.17 -1.12 -1.45
C ALA A 30 8.02 -1.17 0.07
N LYS A 31 8.32 -0.08 0.77
CA LYS A 31 8.12 -0.07 2.21
C LYS A 31 6.62 -0.17 2.45
N CYS A 32 6.21 -1.23 3.14
CA CYS A 32 4.84 -1.49 3.51
C CYS A 32 4.59 -1.08 4.97
N GLY A 33 3.32 -0.97 5.36
CA GLY A 33 2.91 -0.53 6.68
C GLY A 33 2.72 0.98 6.79
N CYS A 34 2.29 1.43 7.98
CA CYS A 34 1.89 2.81 8.26
C CYS A 34 3.01 3.86 8.17
N ASP A 35 4.26 3.41 8.27
CA ASP A 35 5.47 4.24 8.06
C ASP A 35 6.14 3.93 6.71
N GLY A 36 5.39 3.29 5.81
CA GLY A 36 5.83 2.87 4.50
C GLY A 36 5.91 4.02 3.48
N ASP A 37 6.11 3.66 2.22
CA ASP A 37 6.09 4.62 1.13
C ASP A 37 4.63 4.99 0.82
N VAL A 38 4.32 6.29 0.83
CA VAL A 38 2.99 6.78 0.45
C VAL A 38 2.74 6.44 -1.01
N LEU A 39 1.65 5.72 -1.27
CA LEU A 39 1.25 5.31 -2.61
C LEU A 39 0.47 6.41 -3.32
N PHE A 40 -0.54 6.93 -2.62
CA PHE A 40 -1.43 8.00 -3.04
C PHE A 40 -2.14 8.55 -1.81
N GLU A 41 -2.83 9.66 -1.99
CA GLU A 41 -3.69 10.26 -0.98
C GLU A 41 -5.15 10.11 -1.39
N LEU A 42 -6.00 9.84 -0.42
CA LEU A 42 -7.45 9.95 -0.58
C LEU A 42 -7.88 11.32 -0.07
N ASP A 43 -8.73 11.99 -0.85
CA ASP A 43 -9.35 13.25 -0.48
C ASP A 43 -10.87 13.08 -0.53
N LYS A 44 -11.48 13.08 0.67
CA LYS A 44 -12.94 12.98 0.88
C LYS A 44 -13.57 11.81 0.12
N GLU A 45 -12.93 10.65 0.18
CA GLU A 45 -13.44 9.45 -0.47
C GLU A 45 -14.65 8.91 0.31
N PRO A 46 -15.83 8.72 -0.32
CA PRO A 46 -17.00 8.18 0.35
C PRO A 46 -16.85 6.67 0.58
N ALA A 47 -16.88 6.27 1.84
CA ALA A 47 -16.72 4.88 2.23
C ALA A 47 -17.60 4.50 3.41
N SER A 48 -17.97 3.22 3.48
CA SER A 48 -18.61 2.66 4.67
C SER A 48 -17.53 2.32 5.68
N VAL A 49 -17.50 3.04 6.81
CA VAL A 49 -16.42 2.93 7.80
C VAL A 49 -16.85 2.08 8.98
N TYR A 50 -16.11 1.01 9.24
CA TYR A 50 -16.31 0.10 10.35
C TYR A 50 -15.22 0.32 11.39
N PHE A 51 -15.62 0.61 12.63
CA PHE A 51 -14.68 0.93 13.70
C PHE A 51 -15.08 0.35 15.05
N SER A 52 -14.08 0.19 15.90
CA SER A 52 -14.08 -0.12 17.33
C SER A 52 -13.02 0.75 18.02
N GLU A 53 -12.91 0.67 19.34
CA GLU A 53 -11.93 1.46 20.12
C GLU A 53 -10.48 1.27 19.66
N THR A 54 -10.15 0.08 19.14
CA THR A 54 -8.77 -0.31 18.80
C THR A 54 -8.54 -0.55 17.32
N ASN A 55 -9.60 -0.69 16.51
CA ASN A 55 -9.49 -1.05 15.11
C ASN A 55 -10.48 -0.25 14.27
N ALA A 56 -10.05 0.20 13.10
CA ALA A 56 -10.93 0.81 12.13
C ALA A 56 -10.51 0.41 10.71
N TYR A 57 -11.49 0.20 9.84
CA TYR A 57 -11.28 -0.11 8.44
C TYR A 57 -12.45 0.38 7.58
N PHE A 58 -12.22 0.52 6.28
CA PHE A 58 -13.29 0.80 5.33
C PHE A 58 -13.05 0.13 3.99
N SER A 59 -14.11 0.07 3.19
CA SER A 59 -14.04 -0.21 1.76
C SER A 59 -14.73 0.93 1.00
N PRO A 60 -14.08 1.57 0.01
CA PRO A 60 -14.68 2.62 -0.78
C PRO A 60 -15.90 2.10 -1.53
N ASN A 61 -16.94 2.92 -1.64
CA ASN A 61 -18.15 2.50 -2.33
C ASN A 61 -17.93 2.30 -3.84
N LEU A 62 -17.05 3.11 -4.44
CA LEU A 62 -16.71 3.02 -5.87
C LEU A 62 -15.77 1.86 -6.19
N ASN A 63 -15.08 1.31 -5.17
CA ASN A 63 -14.15 0.22 -5.33
C ASN A 63 -14.24 -0.78 -4.16
N PRO A 64 -15.26 -1.66 -4.16
CA PRO A 64 -15.48 -2.63 -3.09
C PRO A 64 -14.41 -3.72 -3.03
N TYR A 65 -13.52 -3.79 -4.02
CA TYR A 65 -12.40 -4.73 -4.07
C TYR A 65 -11.15 -4.20 -3.36
N ALA A 66 -11.25 -3.06 -2.66
CA ALA A 66 -10.19 -2.52 -1.84
C ALA A 66 -10.63 -2.38 -0.38
N THR A 67 -9.76 -2.79 0.54
CA THR A 67 -9.95 -2.62 1.99
C THR A 67 -8.80 -1.81 2.56
N TYR A 68 -9.11 -0.82 3.39
CA TYR A 68 -8.15 0.10 3.99
C TYR A 68 -8.23 -0.01 5.50
N TYR A 69 -7.13 -0.38 6.14
CA TYR A 69 -7.02 -0.44 7.60
C TYR A 69 -6.39 0.83 8.16
N PHE A 70 -6.96 1.40 9.21
CA PHE A 70 -6.48 2.64 9.80
C PHE A 70 -5.17 2.39 10.54
N CYS A 71 -4.21 3.28 10.34
CA CYS A 71 -2.95 3.33 11.07
C CYS A 71 -3.07 3.99 12.44
N ASN A 72 -4.07 4.86 12.59
CA ASN A 72 -4.31 5.67 13.78
C ASN A 72 -5.76 5.54 14.29
N PRO A 73 -6.26 4.30 14.55
CA PRO A 73 -7.64 4.10 14.96
C PRO A 73 -7.95 4.77 16.31
N GLU A 74 -7.04 4.70 17.28
CA GLU A 74 -7.22 5.32 18.60
C GLU A 74 -7.29 6.86 18.53
N GLU A 75 -6.53 7.47 17.61
CA GLU A 75 -6.55 8.92 17.39
C GLU A 75 -7.86 9.36 16.71
N MET A 76 -8.39 8.53 15.80
CA MET A 76 -9.62 8.82 15.06
C MET A 76 -10.89 8.42 15.81
N TYR A 77 -10.82 7.48 16.75
CA TYR A 77 -11.99 6.96 17.46
C TYR A 77 -12.83 8.06 18.14
N PRO A 78 -12.25 9.05 18.86
CA PRO A 78 -13.01 10.15 19.43
C PRO A 78 -13.77 10.98 18.38
N LYS A 79 -13.21 11.13 17.17
CA LYS A 79 -13.86 11.82 16.05
C LYS A 79 -14.97 10.98 15.42
N MET A 80 -14.86 9.65 15.54
CA MET A 80 -15.86 8.71 15.03
C MET A 80 -16.96 8.36 16.03
N ALA A 81 -16.77 8.67 17.31
CA ALA A 81 -17.69 8.33 18.40
C ALA A 81 -19.10 8.93 18.24
N GLU A 82 -19.23 9.99 17.43
CA GLU A 82 -20.53 10.60 17.07
C GLU A 82 -21.28 9.86 15.95
N TYR A 83 -20.62 8.93 15.26
CA TYR A 83 -21.17 8.13 14.16
C TYR A 83 -21.44 6.69 14.60
N LYS A 84 -22.16 5.92 13.78
CA LYS A 84 -22.31 4.48 13.95
C LYS A 84 -21.31 3.74 13.05
N SER A 85 -20.77 2.64 13.56
CA SER A 85 -19.98 1.72 12.76
C SER A 85 -20.83 1.19 11.60
N GLY A 86 -20.33 1.36 10.37
CA GLY A 86 -21.05 1.09 9.12
C GLY A 86 -21.67 2.33 8.47
N ASP A 87 -21.60 3.52 9.09
CA ASP A 87 -22.05 4.76 8.46
C ASP A 87 -21.20 5.12 7.24
N LEU A 88 -21.83 5.82 6.30
CA LEU A 88 -21.16 6.40 5.14
C LEU A 88 -20.47 7.70 5.56
N LEU A 89 -19.14 7.71 5.50
CA LEU A 89 -18.31 8.85 5.85
C LEU A 89 -17.35 9.18 4.69
N LEU A 90 -16.93 10.44 4.64
CA LEU A 90 -15.85 10.90 3.77
C LEU A 90 -14.54 10.74 4.53
N VAL A 91 -13.60 10.00 3.94
CA VAL A 91 -12.31 9.71 4.54
C VAL A 91 -11.20 10.33 3.70
N SER A 92 -10.30 11.05 4.36
CA SER A 92 -9.07 11.56 3.75
C SER A 92 -7.84 11.02 4.48
N GLY A 93 -6.77 10.77 3.73
CA GLY A 93 -5.54 10.28 4.34
C GLY A 93 -4.51 9.78 3.35
N ARG A 94 -3.36 9.40 3.89
CA ARG A 94 -2.23 8.86 3.12
C ARG A 94 -2.29 7.35 3.10
N VAL A 95 -2.21 6.75 1.92
CA VAL A 95 -2.36 5.31 1.71
C VAL A 95 -1.01 4.64 1.54
N PHE A 96 -0.88 3.46 2.15
CA PHE A 96 0.31 2.61 2.17
C PHE A 96 -0.07 1.17 1.81
N TRP A 97 0.92 0.38 1.40
CA TRP A 97 0.70 -1.06 1.22
C TRP A 97 0.52 -1.76 2.56
N GLU A 98 -0.45 -2.68 2.64
CA GLU A 98 -0.49 -3.63 3.74
C GLU A 98 0.59 -4.72 3.51
N CYS A 99 1.39 -4.98 4.54
CA CYS A 99 2.58 -5.82 4.40
C CYS A 99 2.26 -7.27 4.07
N ASN A 100 1.25 -7.86 4.71
CA ASN A 100 0.88 -9.24 4.46
C ASN A 100 0.38 -9.42 3.03
N TYR A 101 -0.42 -8.48 2.53
CA TYR A 101 -0.92 -8.42 1.16
C TYR A 101 0.22 -8.33 0.14
N LEU A 102 1.22 -7.47 0.38
CA LEU A 102 2.35 -7.35 -0.53
C LEU A 102 3.17 -8.65 -0.60
N TYR A 103 3.34 -9.31 0.56
CA TYR A 103 4.04 -10.58 0.66
C TYR A 103 3.26 -11.73 0.00
N SER A 104 1.94 -11.79 0.21
CA SER A 104 1.10 -12.88 -0.30
C SER A 104 0.78 -12.73 -1.78
N SER A 105 0.53 -11.52 -2.27
CA SER A 105 0.28 -11.25 -3.70
C SER A 105 1.48 -11.56 -4.58
N SER A 106 2.69 -11.50 -4.02
CA SER A 106 3.92 -11.94 -4.70
C SER A 106 4.01 -13.46 -4.87
N ASN A 107 3.27 -14.23 -4.07
CA ASN A 107 3.31 -15.69 -4.04
C ASN A 107 2.07 -16.36 -4.63
N TYR A 108 0.91 -15.69 -4.69
CA TYR A 108 -0.36 -16.28 -5.12
C TYR A 108 -1.18 -15.32 -6.01
N SER A 109 -1.54 -15.77 -7.22
CA SER A 109 -2.29 -14.97 -8.21
C SER A 109 -3.75 -14.70 -7.84
N TYR A 110 -4.34 -15.47 -6.93
CA TYR A 110 -5.75 -15.29 -6.54
C TYR A 110 -5.96 -14.07 -5.63
N GLN A 111 -4.95 -13.71 -4.82
CA GLN A 111 -5.04 -12.56 -3.93
C GLN A 111 -4.93 -11.21 -4.65
N THR A 112 -4.66 -11.19 -5.96
CA THR A 112 -4.51 -9.94 -6.72
C THR A 112 -5.84 -9.18 -6.90
N TYR A 113 -6.98 -9.86 -6.76
CA TYR A 113 -8.31 -9.25 -6.98
C TYR A 113 -8.76 -8.34 -5.84
N TYR A 114 -8.43 -8.66 -4.59
CA TYR A 114 -8.83 -7.88 -3.41
C TYR A 114 -7.62 -7.17 -2.83
N LYS A 115 -7.49 -5.88 -3.12
CA LYS A 115 -6.34 -5.09 -2.67
C LYS A 115 -6.52 -4.70 -1.21
N VAL A 116 -5.45 -4.84 -0.43
CA VAL A 116 -5.45 -4.45 0.97
C VAL A 116 -4.39 -3.38 1.19
N TYR A 117 -4.83 -2.32 1.86
CA TYR A 117 -4.05 -1.12 2.12
C TYR A 117 -4.08 -0.78 3.60
N MET A 118 -3.09 -0.01 4.01
CA MET A 118 -3.14 0.74 5.26
C MET A 118 -3.32 2.23 4.95
N ILE A 119 -3.97 2.97 5.84
CA ILE A 119 -4.21 4.40 5.67
C ILE A 119 -3.96 5.14 6.97
N TYR A 120 -3.13 6.19 6.90
CA TYR A 120 -3.04 7.16 7.97
C TYR A 120 -4.09 8.24 7.72
N VAL A 121 -5.19 8.17 8.49
CA VAL A 121 -6.36 9.03 8.30
C VAL A 121 -6.08 10.39 8.91
N THR A 122 -6.27 11.44 8.12
CA THR A 122 -6.05 12.83 8.52
C THR A 122 -7.38 13.51 8.84
N GLU A 123 -8.44 13.14 8.13
CA GLU A 123 -9.76 13.73 8.26
C GLU A 123 -10.85 12.66 8.05
N ILE A 124 -11.91 12.75 8.86
CA ILE A 124 -13.12 11.96 8.69
C ILE A 124 -14.32 12.87 8.97
N THR A 125 -15.26 12.91 8.03
CA THR A 125 -16.45 13.77 8.13
C THR A 125 -17.67 13.06 7.57
N SER A 126 -18.86 13.40 8.06
CA SER A 126 -20.09 12.89 7.45
C SER A 126 -20.25 13.37 6.01
N ASP A 127 -20.71 12.49 5.12
CA ASP A 127 -21.15 12.90 3.80
C ASP A 127 -22.47 13.70 3.93
N LEU A 128 -22.37 15.03 3.86
CA LEU A 128 -23.51 15.93 3.98
C LEU A 128 -24.40 15.92 2.72
N TYR A 129 -24.02 15.22 1.65
CA TYR A 129 -24.79 15.22 0.40
C TYR A 129 -26.10 14.41 0.45
N GLY A 130 -26.39 13.71 1.56
CA GLY A 130 -27.60 12.88 1.73
C GLY A 130 -28.53 13.24 2.90
N LYS A 131 -28.18 14.18 3.77
CA LYS A 131 -29.07 14.57 4.89
C LYS A 131 -30.09 15.61 4.42
N LYS A 132 -31.30 15.13 4.12
CA LYS A 132 -32.53 15.94 4.18
C LYS A 132 -33.10 15.91 5.60
#